data_AF-A0AAE3C4G2-F1
#
_entry.id   AF-A0AAE3C4G2-F1
#
_cell.length_a   1.000
_cell.length_b   1.000
_cell.length_c   1.000
_cell.angle_alpha   90.00
_cell.angle_beta   90.00
_cell.angle_gamma   90.00
#
_symmetry.space_group_name_H-M   'P 1'
#
loop_
_entity.id
_entity.type
_entity.pdbx_description
1 polymer ?
#
loop_
_entity_poly.entity_id
_entity_poly.type
_entity_poly.pdbx_seq_one_letter_code
_entity_poly.pdbx_strand_id
1 'polypeptide(L)'
;HSKEIAALWAEVKNLRVDMQRGFERLDGLISVLGGRWGIRAEVAFRNAMMELVEEAKGAEVTRLKLFDDRGVVYGEPSEVEVDLLIKDNVHMLIEIKSRVRKSDVAEILRVGSLYEEKRGVKPRLILVAPTIDNNAYELAARQNIKVYTYHAEL
;
A
#
# COMPACT_ATOMS: atom_id res chain seq x y z
N HIS A 1 -4.24 6.24 25.63
CA HIS A 1 -3.25 5.30 25.09
C HIS A 1 -3.82 3.92 24.76
N SER A 2 -4.05 2.99 25.70
CA SER A 2 -4.50 1.62 25.33
C SER A 2 -5.92 1.54 24.73
N LYS A 3 -6.81 2.46 25.11
CA LYS A 3 -8.19 2.53 24.59
C LYS A 3 -8.28 3.16 23.19
N GLU A 4 -7.47 4.18 22.89
CA GLU A 4 -7.38 4.80 21.56
C GLU A 4 -6.79 3.82 20.55
N ILE A 5 -5.75 3.08 20.95
CA ILE A 5 -5.18 2.02 20.10
C ILE A 5 -6.23 0.93 19.83
N ALA A 6 -7.02 0.53 20.83
CA ALA A 6 -8.10 -0.44 20.64
C ALA A 6 -9.24 0.08 19.74
N ALA A 7 -9.58 1.36 19.84
CA ALA A 7 -10.58 2.01 18.98
C ALA A 7 -10.10 2.07 17.53
N LEU A 8 -8.84 2.47 17.30
CA LEU A 8 -8.20 2.42 15.99
C LEU A 8 -8.19 1.00 15.40
N TRP A 9 -7.91 -0.02 16.21
CA TRP A 9 -7.98 -1.42 15.76
C TRP A 9 -9.40 -1.87 15.42
N ALA A 10 -10.40 -1.39 16.16
CA ALA A 10 -11.80 -1.65 15.86
C ALA A 10 -12.25 -0.95 14.57
N GLU A 11 -11.77 0.26 14.33
CA GLU A 11 -12.06 1.05 13.13
C GLU A 11 -11.38 0.46 11.89
N VAL A 12 -10.12 0.03 11.99
CA VAL A 12 -9.43 -0.75 10.95
C VAL A 12 -10.14 -2.09 10.67
N LYS A 13 -10.66 -2.74 11.72
CA LYS A 13 -11.45 -3.97 11.57
C LYS A 13 -12.78 -3.72 10.87
N ASN A 14 -13.45 -2.60 11.17
CA ASN A 14 -14.70 -2.21 10.52
C ASN A 14 -14.47 -1.82 9.07
N LEU A 15 -13.42 -1.05 8.77
CA LEU A 15 -12.98 -0.75 7.41
C LEU A 15 -12.69 -2.03 6.62
N ARG A 16 -12.06 -3.03 7.25
CA ARG A 16 -11.86 -4.36 6.63
C ARG A 16 -13.18 -5.06 6.30
N VAL A 17 -14.19 -5.00 7.19
CA VAL A 17 -15.52 -5.60 6.96
C VAL A 17 -16.31 -4.84 5.89
N ASP A 18 -16.20 -3.52 5.85
CA ASP A 18 -16.86 -2.70 4.85
C ASP A 18 -16.20 -2.84 3.47
N MET A 19 -14.87 -2.98 3.44
CA MET A 19 -14.14 -3.39 2.26
C MET A 19 -14.57 -4.78 1.78
N GLN A 20 -14.68 -5.77 2.68
CA GLN A 20 -15.17 -7.10 2.36
C GLN A 20 -16.56 -7.06 1.71
N ARG A 21 -17.51 -6.33 2.31
CA ARG A 21 -18.86 -6.15 1.75
C ARG A 21 -18.85 -5.37 0.44
N GLY A 22 -17.93 -4.42 0.29
CA GLY A 22 -17.70 -3.68 -0.94
C GLY A 22 -17.21 -4.59 -2.08
N PHE A 23 -16.18 -5.40 -1.83
CA PHE A 23 -15.61 -6.36 -2.78
C PHE A 23 -16.60 -7.48 -3.14
N GLU A 24 -17.30 -8.07 -2.15
CA GLU A 24 -18.30 -9.13 -2.39
C GLU A 24 -19.49 -8.62 -3.22
N ARG A 25 -19.93 -7.37 -3.01
CA ARG A 25 -20.99 -6.75 -3.83
C ARG A 25 -20.50 -6.37 -5.21
N LEU A 26 -19.24 -5.98 -5.36
CA LEU A 26 -18.64 -5.62 -6.64
C LEU A 26 -18.31 -6.83 -7.51
N ASP A 27 -17.86 -7.95 -6.94
CA ASP A 27 -17.64 -9.21 -7.66
C ASP A 27 -18.93 -9.78 -8.28
N GLY A 28 -20.06 -9.70 -7.55
CA GLY A 28 -21.37 -10.12 -8.06
C GLY A 28 -21.91 -9.26 -9.20
N LEU A 29 -21.58 -7.96 -9.21
CA LEU A 29 -21.99 -7.01 -10.27
C LEU A 29 -21.04 -7.03 -11.48
N ILE A 30 -19.75 -7.36 -11.29
CA ILE A 30 -18.71 -7.33 -12.33
C ILE A 30 -18.65 -8.65 -13.11
N SER A 31 -19.07 -9.79 -12.55
CA SER A 31 -19.22 -11.03 -13.33
C SER A 31 -20.23 -10.91 -14.48
N VAL A 32 -21.10 -9.90 -14.46
CA VAL A 32 -22.06 -9.57 -15.54
C VAL A 32 -21.47 -8.56 -16.55
N LEU A 33 -20.48 -7.77 -16.14
CA LEU A 33 -19.91 -6.69 -16.96
C LEU A 33 -18.40 -6.89 -17.11
N GLY A 34 -18.05 -7.85 -17.95
CA GLY A 34 -16.67 -8.15 -18.31
C GLY A 34 -15.89 -6.90 -18.72
N GLY A 35 -14.87 -6.57 -17.92
CA GLY A 35 -13.84 -5.59 -18.25
C GLY A 35 -14.26 -4.12 -18.14
N ARG A 36 -13.83 -3.46 -17.05
CA ARG A 36 -13.31 -2.07 -16.99
C ARG A 36 -13.19 -1.56 -15.53
N TRP A 37 -12.66 -2.40 -14.65
CA TRP A 37 -12.15 -1.98 -13.35
C TRP A 37 -10.68 -1.58 -13.52
N GLY A 38 -10.46 -0.39 -14.09
CA GLY A 38 -9.16 -0.06 -14.70
C GLY A 38 -8.29 0.93 -13.91
N ILE A 39 -8.85 2.07 -13.49
CA ILE A 39 -8.07 3.21 -12.95
C ILE A 39 -8.91 4.06 -11.99
N ARG A 40 -10.16 4.40 -12.37
CA ARG A 40 -11.00 5.35 -11.61
C ARG A 40 -11.47 4.83 -10.25
N ALA A 41 -11.79 3.54 -10.16
CA ALA A 41 -12.22 2.91 -8.91
C ALA A 41 -11.05 2.80 -7.91
N GLU A 42 -9.84 2.52 -8.41
CA GLU A 42 -8.63 2.47 -7.59
C GLU A 42 -8.24 3.84 -7.05
N VAL A 43 -8.33 4.88 -7.89
CA VAL A 43 -8.11 6.28 -7.46
C VAL A 43 -9.12 6.69 -6.39
N ALA A 44 -10.41 6.37 -6.56
CA ALA A 44 -11.44 6.67 -5.56
C ALA A 44 -11.20 5.92 -4.24
N PHE A 45 -10.84 4.64 -4.30
CA PHE A 45 -10.50 3.84 -3.12
C PHE A 45 -9.28 4.39 -2.38
N ARG A 46 -8.23 4.75 -3.13
CA ARG A 46 -7.01 5.36 -2.57
C ARG A 46 -7.31 6.69 -1.89
N ASN A 47 -8.13 7.54 -2.51
CA ASN A 47 -8.52 8.82 -1.93
C ASN A 47 -9.30 8.64 -0.63
N ALA A 48 -10.26 7.71 -0.60
CA ALA A 48 -11.00 7.39 0.62
C ALA A 48 -10.07 6.85 1.74
N MET A 49 -9.12 5.99 1.39
CA MET A 49 -8.13 5.47 2.35
C MET A 49 -7.20 6.56 2.89
N MET A 50 -6.81 7.55 2.07
CA MET A 50 -6.03 8.71 2.53
C MET A 50 -6.81 9.48 3.59
N GLU A 51 -8.04 9.88 3.27
CA GLU A 51 -8.92 10.66 4.14
C GLU A 51 -9.17 9.95 5.48
N LEU A 52 -9.50 8.66 5.45
CA LEU A 52 -9.72 7.87 6.65
C LEU A 52 -8.49 7.75 7.55
N VAL A 53 -7.28 7.65 6.96
CA VAL A 53 -6.05 7.55 7.74
C VAL A 53 -5.63 8.90 8.33
N GLU A 54 -5.86 10.00 7.60
CA GLU A 54 -5.65 11.37 8.10
C GLU A 54 -6.55 11.67 9.29
N GLU A 55 -7.85 11.38 9.17
CA GLU A 55 -8.84 11.58 10.23
C GLU A 55 -8.54 10.75 11.48
N ALA A 56 -8.09 9.51 11.31
CA ALA A 56 -7.88 8.58 12.42
C ALA A 56 -6.58 8.82 13.21
N LYS A 57 -5.53 9.40 12.58
CA LYS A 57 -4.19 9.50 13.20
C LYS A 57 -3.65 10.92 13.35
N GLY A 58 -4.25 11.92 12.71
CA GLY A 58 -3.66 13.26 12.64
C GLY A 58 -2.28 13.29 11.96
N ALA A 59 -1.97 12.26 11.17
CA ALA A 59 -0.72 12.13 10.43
C ALA A 59 -0.91 12.65 9.00
N GLU A 60 0.13 13.28 8.43
CA GLU A 60 0.10 13.73 7.03
C GLU A 60 0.13 12.50 6.11
N VAL A 61 -0.93 12.30 5.31
CA VAL A 61 -1.01 11.22 4.32
C VAL A 61 -1.01 11.83 2.92
N THR A 62 0.03 11.55 2.14
CA THR A 62 0.17 12.13 0.80
C THR A 62 0.56 11.06 -0.21
N ARG A 63 0.26 11.29 -1.49
CA ARG A 63 0.91 10.53 -2.57
C ARG A 63 2.37 10.97 -2.66
N LEU A 64 3.30 10.02 -2.63
CA LEU A 64 4.70 10.33 -2.84
C LEU A 64 4.99 10.41 -4.33
N LYS A 65 5.68 11.47 -4.74
CA LYS A 65 6.37 11.57 -6.02
C LYS A 65 7.82 11.96 -5.78
N LEU A 66 8.75 11.22 -6.38
CA LEU A 66 10.18 11.50 -6.36
C LEU A 66 10.71 11.45 -7.79
N PHE A 67 11.67 12.31 -8.09
CA PHE A 67 12.48 12.15 -9.29
C PHE A 67 13.78 11.42 -8.92
N ASP A 68 14.00 10.27 -9.53
CA ASP A 68 15.22 9.47 -9.44
C ASP A 68 16.16 9.89 -10.57
N ASP A 69 17.12 10.74 -10.26
CA ASP A 69 18.09 11.27 -11.22
C ASP A 69 19.18 10.26 -11.61
N ARG A 70 19.39 9.22 -10.82
CA ARG A 70 20.47 8.24 -11.01
C ARG A 70 19.98 6.91 -11.58
N GLY A 71 18.67 6.75 -11.76
CA GLY A 71 18.06 5.52 -12.22
C GLY A 71 18.21 4.35 -11.25
N VAL A 72 18.22 4.63 -9.94
CA VAL A 72 18.26 3.61 -8.89
C VAL A 72 17.09 2.63 -9.01
N VAL A 73 15.88 3.10 -9.33
CA VAL A 73 14.65 2.29 -9.30
C VAL A 73 14.43 1.55 -10.62
N TYR A 74 14.56 2.22 -11.77
CA TYR A 74 14.23 1.65 -13.09
C TYR A 74 15.44 1.50 -14.03
N GLY A 75 16.64 1.89 -13.61
CA GLY A 75 17.86 1.83 -14.43
C GLY A 75 18.10 3.05 -15.31
N GLU A 76 17.20 4.03 -15.29
CA GLU A 76 17.33 5.31 -15.98
C GLU A 76 16.64 6.45 -15.20
N PRO A 77 16.98 7.73 -15.45
CA PRO A 77 16.33 8.84 -14.78
C PRO A 77 14.81 8.81 -14.97
N SER A 78 14.04 8.82 -13.88
CA SER A 78 12.59 8.59 -13.95
C SER A 78 11.83 9.19 -12.77
N GLU A 79 10.55 9.52 -12.99
CA GLU A 79 9.62 9.74 -11.89
C GLU A 79 9.24 8.41 -11.25
N VAL A 80 9.22 8.41 -9.92
CA VAL A 80 8.84 7.27 -9.09
C VAL A 80 7.72 7.73 -8.18
N GLU A 81 6.66 6.94 -8.11
CA GLU A 81 5.50 7.23 -7.28
C GLU A 81 5.24 6.10 -6.29
N VAL A 82 4.72 6.45 -5.12
CA VAL A 82 4.16 5.49 -4.15
C VAL A 82 2.79 5.97 -3.75
N ASP A 83 1.88 5.02 -3.59
CA ASP A 83 0.47 5.32 -3.40
C ASP A 83 0.20 6.18 -2.17
N LEU A 84 0.82 5.82 -1.04
CA LEU A 84 0.69 6.54 0.22
C LEU A 84 2.04 6.69 0.90
N LEU A 85 2.31 7.91 1.37
CA LEU A 85 3.33 8.26 2.32
C LEU A 85 2.64 8.81 3.56
N ILE A 86 2.85 8.14 4.69
CA ILE A 86 2.41 8.63 6.00
C ILE A 86 3.62 9.17 6.73
N LYS A 87 3.56 10.44 7.14
CA LYS A 87 4.57 11.08 7.99
C LYS A 87 3.99 11.38 9.36
N ASP A 88 4.55 10.71 10.36
CA ASP A 88 4.41 11.04 11.77
C ASP A 88 5.80 10.82 12.44
N ASN A 89 5.89 10.19 13.61
CA ASN A 89 7.15 9.80 14.24
C ASN A 89 7.97 8.78 13.43
N VAL A 90 7.33 8.10 12.48
CA VAL A 90 7.95 7.18 11.52
C VAL A 90 7.40 7.47 10.12
N HIS A 91 8.24 7.34 9.11
CA HIS A 91 7.81 7.42 7.71
C HIS A 91 7.38 6.03 7.23
N MET A 92 6.22 5.95 6.58
CA MET A 92 5.71 4.70 6.01
C MET A 92 5.40 4.90 4.53
N LEU A 93 5.95 4.02 3.68
CA LEU A 93 5.63 3.93 2.26
C LEU A 93 4.72 2.74 2.04
N ILE A 94 3.55 2.98 1.46
CA ILE A 94 2.53 1.95 1.23
C ILE A 94 2.21 1.90 -0.25
N GLU A 95 2.36 0.72 -0.83
CA GLU A 95 1.98 0.44 -2.21
C GLU A 95 0.80 -0.54 -2.21
N ILE A 96 -0.23 -0.24 -3.01
CA ILE A 96 -1.46 -1.01 -3.12
C ILE A 96 -1.51 -1.60 -4.53
N LYS A 97 -1.59 -2.93 -4.64
CA LYS A 97 -1.73 -3.61 -5.93
C LYS A 97 -2.82 -4.67 -5.87
N SER A 98 -3.43 -4.98 -7.01
CA SER A 98 -4.37 -6.10 -7.13
C SER A 98 -3.70 -7.47 -6.96
N ARG A 99 -2.39 -7.54 -7.24
CA ARG A 99 -1.54 -8.70 -7.00
C ARG A 99 -0.09 -8.22 -6.81
N VAL A 100 0.62 -8.82 -5.86
CA VAL A 100 2.05 -8.56 -5.65
C VAL A 100 2.89 -9.70 -6.23
N ARG A 101 3.88 -9.34 -7.04
CA ARG A 101 4.93 -10.22 -7.57
C ARG A 101 6.27 -9.85 -6.96
N LYS A 102 7.28 -10.70 -7.21
CA LYS A 102 8.65 -10.48 -6.71
C LYS A 102 9.27 -9.17 -7.24
N SER A 103 8.88 -8.73 -8.44
CA SER A 103 9.31 -7.46 -9.02
C SER A 103 8.80 -6.26 -8.22
N ASP A 104 7.55 -6.30 -7.75
CA ASP A 104 6.97 -5.20 -6.95
C ASP A 104 7.67 -5.08 -5.59
N VAL A 105 8.04 -6.21 -4.99
CA VAL A 105 8.86 -6.25 -3.77
C VAL A 105 10.23 -5.62 -4.00
N ALA A 106 10.89 -5.95 -5.13
CA ALA A 106 12.17 -5.38 -5.48
C ALA A 106 12.08 -3.88 -5.79
N GLU A 107 11.00 -3.46 -6.43
CA GLU A 107 10.70 -2.06 -6.75
C GLU A 107 10.54 -1.23 -5.48
N ILE A 108 9.61 -1.59 -4.58
CA ILE A 108 9.36 -0.81 -3.36
C ILE A 108 10.60 -0.74 -2.45
N LEU A 109 11.49 -1.75 -2.48
CA LEU A 109 12.78 -1.70 -1.80
C LEU A 109 13.69 -0.61 -2.37
N ARG A 110 13.79 -0.53 -3.70
CA ARG A 110 14.61 0.51 -4.36
C ARG A 110 14.01 1.90 -4.12
N VAL A 111 12.68 2.03 -4.14
CA VAL A 111 12.00 3.28 -3.78
C VAL A 111 12.28 3.66 -2.32
N GLY A 112 12.25 2.69 -1.40
CA GLY A 112 12.60 2.90 0.00
C GLY A 112 14.01 3.43 0.19
N SER A 113 14.99 2.86 -0.51
CA SER A 113 16.38 3.33 -0.50
C SER A 113 16.52 4.73 -1.08
N LEU A 114 15.85 5.02 -2.21
CA LEU A 114 15.85 6.36 -2.81
C LEU A 114 15.23 7.40 -1.86
N TYR A 115 14.15 7.04 -1.17
CA TYR A 115 13.51 7.89 -0.18
C TYR A 115 14.44 8.14 1.01
N GLU A 116 15.08 7.10 1.55
CA GLU A 116 16.05 7.21 2.65
C GLU A 116 17.21 8.14 2.28
N GLU A 117 17.74 8.01 1.07
CA GLU A 117 18.79 8.89 0.55
C GLU A 117 18.32 10.35 0.46
N LYS A 118 17.16 10.61 -0.17
CA LYS A 118 16.68 11.98 -0.41
C LYS A 118 16.14 12.66 0.85
N ARG A 119 15.69 11.92 1.86
CA ARG A 119 15.03 12.45 3.05
C ARG A 119 15.82 12.24 4.34
N GLY A 120 16.87 11.43 4.34
CA GLY A 120 17.67 11.10 5.52
C GLY A 120 16.93 10.25 6.56
N VAL A 121 15.77 9.67 6.20
CA VAL A 121 14.92 8.89 7.12
C VAL A 121 14.54 7.59 6.45
N LYS A 122 14.92 6.46 7.08
CA LYS A 122 14.56 5.12 6.61
C LYS A 122 13.05 4.87 6.76
N PRO A 123 12.32 4.63 5.67
CA PRO A 123 10.89 4.36 5.76
C PRO A 123 10.62 2.90 6.14
N ARG A 124 9.47 2.64 6.77
CA ARG A 124 8.87 1.31 6.79
C ARG A 124 8.16 1.07 5.46
N LEU A 125 8.34 -0.11 4.90
CA LEU A 125 7.73 -0.50 3.62
C LEU A 125 6.54 -1.42 3.86
N ILE A 126 5.43 -1.13 3.19
CA ILE A 126 4.18 -1.87 3.31
C ILE A 126 3.63 -2.17 1.93
N LEU A 127 3.22 -3.42 1.72
CA LEU A 127 2.50 -3.87 0.54
C LEU A 127 1.07 -4.28 0.93
N VAL A 128 0.08 -3.79 0.20
CA VAL A 128 -1.33 -4.14 0.39
C VAL A 128 -1.85 -4.75 -0.91
N ALA A 129 -2.26 -6.02 -0.86
CA ALA A 129 -2.83 -6.69 -2.02
C ALA A 129 -3.72 -7.87 -1.63
N PRO A 130 -4.84 -8.12 -2.33
CA PRO A 130 -5.68 -9.29 -2.04
C PRO A 130 -4.93 -10.59 -2.34
N THR A 131 -3.97 -10.60 -3.26
CA THR A 131 -3.14 -11.77 -3.59
C THR A 131 -1.67 -11.42 -3.71
N ILE A 132 -0.80 -12.37 -3.38
CA ILE A 132 0.65 -12.27 -3.51
C ILE A 132 1.22 -13.61 -3.93
N ASP A 133 2.22 -13.61 -4.81
CA ASP A 133 2.92 -14.84 -5.18
C ASP A 133 3.79 -15.33 -4.01
N ASN A 134 3.84 -16.63 -3.73
CA ASN A 134 4.55 -17.18 -2.56
C ASN A 134 6.02 -16.73 -2.49
N ASN A 135 6.73 -16.74 -3.62
CA ASN A 135 8.12 -16.30 -3.70
C ASN A 135 8.30 -14.78 -3.42
N ALA A 136 7.26 -13.98 -3.68
CA ALA A 136 7.24 -12.55 -3.37
C ALA A 136 6.97 -12.34 -1.88
N TYR A 137 6.05 -13.11 -1.29
CA TYR A 137 5.78 -13.08 0.15
C TYR A 137 7.03 -13.45 0.97
N GLU A 138 7.72 -14.53 0.60
CA GLU A 138 8.98 -14.94 1.22
C GLU A 138 10.08 -13.86 1.10
N LEU A 139 10.17 -13.21 -0.06
CA LEU A 139 11.12 -12.11 -0.25
C LEU A 139 10.76 -10.91 0.62
N ALA A 140 9.49 -10.51 0.65
CA ALA A 140 9.00 -9.40 1.45
C ALA A 140 9.28 -9.62 2.94
N ALA A 141 9.02 -10.83 3.44
CA ALA A 141 9.31 -11.22 4.82
C ALA A 141 10.82 -11.11 5.15
N ARG A 142 11.69 -11.65 4.29
CA ARG A 142 13.16 -11.54 4.48
C ARG A 142 13.67 -10.10 4.47
N GLN A 143 12.99 -9.21 3.75
CA GLN A 143 13.37 -7.81 3.60
C GLN A 143 12.65 -6.89 4.60
N ASN A 144 11.96 -7.44 5.60
CA ASN A 144 11.19 -6.72 6.61
C ASN A 144 10.09 -5.80 6.03
N ILE A 145 9.51 -6.18 4.89
CA ILE A 145 8.37 -5.50 4.29
C ILE A 145 7.10 -6.09 4.87
N LYS A 146 6.24 -5.24 5.44
CA LYS A 146 4.96 -5.70 5.97
C LYS A 146 4.00 -5.95 4.80
N VAL A 147 3.42 -7.14 4.72
CA VAL A 147 2.41 -7.46 3.73
C VAL A 147 1.04 -7.58 4.42
N TYR A 148 0.04 -6.87 3.89
CA TYR A 148 -1.36 -7.08 4.21
C TYR A 148 -2.01 -7.76 3.01
N THR A 149 -2.42 -9.01 3.20
CA THR A 149 -3.00 -9.84 2.14
C THR A 149 -4.06 -10.78 2.67
N TYR A 150 -4.88 -11.31 1.76
CA TYR A 150 -5.82 -12.38 2.06
C TYR A 150 -5.04 -13.69 2.07
N HIS A 151 -4.38 -14.00 3.18
CA HIS A 151 -3.83 -15.34 3.36
C HIS A 151 -5.02 -16.29 3.57
N ALA A 152 -5.37 -17.06 2.52
CA ALA A 152 -5.88 -18.39 2.76
C ALA A 152 -4.72 -19.20 3.36
N GLU A 153 -4.95 -19.81 4.50
CA GLU A 153 -4.02 -20.75 5.12
C GLU A 153 -3.59 -21.79 4.06
N LEU A 154 -2.28 -22.03 3.95
CA LEU A 154 -1.74 -23.24 3.34
C LEU A 154 -1.62 -24.32 4.41
#